data_AF-A0A2R7R545-F1
#
_entry.id   AF-A0A2R7R545-F1
#
_cell.length_a   1.000
_cell.length_b   1.000
_cell.length_c   1.000
_cell.angle_alpha   90.00
_cell.angle_beta   90.00
_cell.angle_gamma   90.00
#
_symmetry.space_group_name_H-M   'P 1'
#
loop_
_entity.id
_entity.type
_entity.pdbx_description
1 polymer ?
#
loop_
_entity_poly.entity_id
_entity_poly.type
_entity_poly.pdbx_seq_one_letter_code
_entity_poly.pdbx_strand_id
1 'polypeptide(L)'
;MEPGFCSYGRILRAHLFVEHFVTEYLHAKNPSLGDLSTARLTFAQKVELVGGADPAVAYLVPGLRRLNKIRNRLAHTLSTSVTNEDRDASLLIELFRALRDALASPAVASVEPVDVLESFAQHAGMALNAASDPWAGFWVKALVGQSTDES
;
A
#
# COMPACT_ATOMS: atom_id res chain seq x y z
N MET A 1 -24.77 -6.53 19.64
CA MET A 1 -23.31 -6.74 19.50
C MET A 1 -22.77 -5.50 18.85
N GLU A 2 -22.12 -4.62 19.62
CA GLU A 2 -21.63 -3.31 19.15
C GLU A 2 -20.58 -3.50 18.02
N PRO A 3 -20.80 -2.98 16.80
CA PRO A 3 -19.95 -3.25 15.64
C PRO A 3 -18.58 -2.52 15.65
N GLY A 4 -18.27 -1.73 16.68
CA GLY A 4 -17.09 -0.85 16.72
C GLY A 4 -15.75 -1.57 16.85
N PHE A 5 -15.64 -2.59 17.71
CA PHE A 5 -14.34 -3.19 18.07
C PHE A 5 -13.68 -4.00 16.94
N CYS A 6 -14.46 -4.61 16.04
CA CYS A 6 -13.91 -5.42 14.94
C CYS A 6 -13.24 -4.58 13.85
N SER A 7 -13.67 -3.33 13.65
CA SER A 7 -13.12 -2.47 12.60
C SER A 7 -11.73 -1.91 12.97
N TYR A 8 -11.52 -1.59 14.25
CA TYR A 8 -10.26 -1.05 14.74
C TYR A 8 -9.07 -2.01 14.52
N GLY A 9 -9.22 -3.26 14.97
CA GLY A 9 -8.16 -4.27 14.83
C GLY A 9 -7.83 -4.56 13.36
N ARG A 10 -8.82 -4.51 12.48
CA ARG A 10 -8.63 -4.68 11.02
C ARG A 10 -7.79 -3.57 10.40
N ILE A 11 -8.09 -2.30 10.72
CA ILE A 11 -7.31 -1.17 10.24
C ILE A 11 -5.89 -1.15 10.82
N LEU A 12 -5.74 -1.49 12.10
CA LEU A 12 -4.41 -1.57 12.71
C LEU A 12 -3.54 -2.63 12.02
N ARG A 13 -4.09 -3.82 11.76
CA ARG A 13 -3.39 -4.86 10.98
C ARG A 13 -3.03 -4.38 9.57
N ALA A 14 -3.97 -3.73 8.88
CA ALA A 14 -3.72 -3.19 7.54
C ALA A 14 -2.59 -2.14 7.55
N HIS A 15 -2.55 -1.28 8.55
CA HIS A 15 -1.48 -0.30 8.73
C HIS A 15 -0.12 -0.95 8.97
N LEU A 16 -0.04 -1.89 9.92
CA LEU A 16 1.20 -2.62 10.23
C LEU A 16 1.71 -3.43 9.04
N PHE A 17 0.80 -4.04 8.28
CA PHE A 17 1.12 -4.78 7.06
C PHE A 17 1.81 -3.86 6.03
N VAL A 18 1.20 -2.71 5.73
CA VAL A 18 1.76 -1.74 4.78
C VAL A 18 3.08 -1.16 5.29
N GLU A 19 3.18 -0.85 6.58
CA GLU A 19 4.40 -0.31 7.17
C GLU A 19 5.59 -1.27 7.04
N HIS A 20 5.35 -2.58 7.19
CA HIS A 20 6.36 -3.60 6.95
C HIS A 20 6.89 -3.50 5.51
N PHE A 21 6.01 -3.54 4.50
CA PHE A 21 6.43 -3.48 3.10
C PHE A 21 7.08 -2.15 2.70
N VAL A 22 6.64 -1.03 3.27
CA VAL A 22 7.32 0.27 3.06
C VAL A 22 8.75 0.20 3.61
N THR A 23 8.95 -0.42 4.77
CA THR A 23 10.27 -0.55 5.40
C THR A 23 11.19 -1.45 4.59
N GLU A 24 10.70 -2.61 4.15
CA GLU A 24 11.43 -3.53 3.27
C GLU A 24 11.80 -2.87 1.94
N TYR A 25 10.86 -2.13 1.34
CA TYR A 25 11.11 -1.39 0.10
C TYR A 25 12.23 -0.36 0.25
N LEU A 26 12.23 0.42 1.34
CA LEU A 26 13.27 1.40 1.59
C LEU A 26 14.65 0.75 1.80
N HIS A 27 14.70 -0.40 2.47
CA HIS A 27 15.93 -1.20 2.62
C HIS A 27 16.43 -1.73 1.28
N ALA A 28 15.55 -2.32 0.47
CA ALA A 28 15.91 -2.87 -0.84
C ALA A 28 16.46 -1.80 -1.80
N LYS A 29 15.85 -0.60 -1.80
CA LYS A 29 16.29 0.50 -2.67
C LYS A 29 17.50 1.25 -2.16
N ASN A 30 17.78 1.20 -0.86
CA ASN A 30 18.93 1.87 -0.26
C ASN A 30 19.72 0.90 0.61
N PRO A 31 20.50 -0.04 0.03
CA PRO A 31 21.27 -1.01 0.81
C PRO A 31 22.33 -0.39 1.72
N SER A 32 22.71 0.86 1.45
CA SER A 32 23.65 1.66 2.25
C SER A 32 22.97 2.50 3.33
N LEU A 33 21.64 2.59 3.34
CA LEU A 33 20.94 3.09 4.51
C LEU A 33 21.19 2.06 5.61
N GLY A 34 21.84 2.49 6.69
CA GLY A 34 22.02 1.66 7.87
C GLY A 34 20.68 1.21 8.46
N ASP A 35 20.72 0.63 9.65
CA ASP A 35 19.51 0.07 10.27
C ASP A 35 18.42 1.14 10.50
N LEU A 36 17.38 1.13 9.66
CA LEU A 36 16.23 2.04 9.75
C LEU A 36 15.48 1.91 11.08
N SER A 37 15.62 0.77 11.78
CA SER A 37 15.06 0.57 13.11
C SER A 37 15.71 1.51 14.14
N THR A 38 17.01 1.78 14.00
CA THR A 38 17.75 2.72 14.87
C THR A 38 17.39 4.18 14.58
N ALA A 39 17.06 4.49 13.32
CA ALA A 39 16.62 5.83 12.91
C ALA A 39 15.22 6.20 13.45
N ARG A 40 14.44 5.21 13.93
CA ARG A 40 13.10 5.39 14.53
C ARG A 40 12.18 6.28 13.69
N LEU A 41 12.25 6.13 12.36
CA LEU A 41 11.41 6.92 11.45
C LEU A 41 9.93 6.60 11.67
N THR A 42 9.12 7.64 11.74
CA THR A 42 7.66 7.50 11.76
C THR A 42 7.16 7.03 10.39
N PHE A 43 6.00 6.38 10.37
CA PHE A 43 5.36 5.96 9.11
C PHE A 43 5.23 7.12 8.11
N ALA A 44 4.86 8.33 8.57
CA ALA A 44 4.76 9.50 7.70
C ALA A 44 6.11 9.83 7.03
N GLN A 45 7.21 9.83 7.80
CA GLN A 45 8.55 10.07 7.25
C GLN A 45 8.96 8.98 6.24
N LYS A 46 8.64 7.71 6.51
CA LYS A 46 8.90 6.61 5.57
C LYS A 46 8.14 6.82 4.25
N VAL A 47 6.88 7.25 4.30
CA VAL A 47 6.07 7.53 3.10
C VAL A 47 6.65 8.70 2.29
N GLU A 48 7.19 9.73 2.93
CA GLU A 48 7.88 10.82 2.21
C GLU A 48 9.11 10.31 1.45
N LEU A 49 9.87 9.37 2.04
CA LEU A 49 11.02 8.76 1.37
C LEU A 49 10.61 7.92 0.15
N VAL A 50 9.45 7.25 0.21
CA VAL A 50 8.90 6.51 -0.94
C VAL A 50 8.49 7.46 -2.07
N GLY A 51 7.81 8.56 -1.75
CA GLY A 51 7.23 9.46 -2.75
C GLY A 51 8.23 10.25 -3.58
N GLY A 52 9.45 10.43 -3.09
CA GLY A 52 10.52 11.13 -3.81
C GLY A 52 11.37 10.26 -4.73
N ALA A 53 11.35 8.93 -4.57
CA ALA A 53 12.39 8.05 -5.10
C ALA A 53 11.99 7.23 -6.34
N ASP A 54 10.70 6.90 -6.52
CA ASP A 54 10.30 5.90 -7.53
C ASP A 54 8.87 6.12 -8.07
N PRO A 55 8.72 6.46 -9.37
CA PRO A 55 7.41 6.62 -10.02
C PRO A 55 6.53 5.37 -9.96
N ALA A 56 7.13 4.16 -9.86
CA ALA A 56 6.38 2.91 -9.82
C ALA A 56 5.54 2.73 -8.55
N VAL A 57 5.85 3.47 -7.48
CA VAL A 57 5.13 3.42 -6.20
C VAL A 57 4.61 4.79 -5.76
N ALA A 58 4.98 5.87 -6.44
CA ALA A 58 4.54 7.24 -6.14
C ALA A 58 3.00 7.40 -6.12
N TYR A 59 2.28 6.66 -6.97
CA TYR A 59 0.81 6.70 -7.01
C TYR A 59 0.14 6.19 -5.72
N LEU A 60 0.85 5.42 -4.89
CA LEU A 60 0.35 4.90 -3.62
C LEU A 60 0.39 5.94 -2.51
N VAL A 61 1.26 6.95 -2.61
CA VAL A 61 1.55 7.95 -1.56
C VAL A 61 0.29 8.63 -1.01
N PRO A 62 -0.67 9.09 -1.85
CA PRO A 62 -1.92 9.68 -1.33
C PRO A 62 -2.71 8.71 -0.43
N GLY A 63 -2.79 7.44 -0.82
CA GLY A 63 -3.49 6.40 -0.06
C GLY A 63 -2.75 6.02 1.22
N LEU A 64 -1.42 5.94 1.18
CA LEU A 64 -0.59 5.70 2.37
C LEU A 64 -0.76 6.83 3.40
N ARG A 65 -0.73 8.09 2.96
CA ARG A 65 -0.98 9.26 3.82
C ARG A 65 -2.39 9.21 4.42
N ARG A 66 -3.41 8.79 3.65
CA ARG A 66 -4.78 8.62 4.14
C ARG A 66 -4.87 7.53 5.20
N LEU A 67 -4.26 6.36 4.99
CA LEU A 67 -4.22 5.27 5.96
C LEU A 67 -3.61 5.72 7.30
N ASN A 68 -2.52 6.51 7.26
CA ASN A 68 -1.93 7.09 8.46
C ASN A 68 -2.89 8.03 9.20
N LYS A 69 -3.62 8.88 8.46
CA LYS A 69 -4.62 9.79 9.03
C LYS A 69 -5.77 9.03 9.70
N ILE A 70 -6.26 7.96 9.06
CA ILE A 70 -7.31 7.09 9.59
C ILE A 70 -6.83 6.41 10.87
N ARG A 71 -5.64 5.81 10.85
CA ARG A 71 -5.05 5.18 12.05
C ARG A 71 -4.90 6.17 13.20
N ASN A 72 -4.43 7.39 12.94
CA ASN A 72 -4.30 8.43 13.96
C ASN A 72 -5.66 8.84 14.53
N ARG A 73 -6.69 8.99 13.68
CA ARG A 73 -8.06 9.29 14.13
C ARG A 73 -8.62 8.19 15.04
N LEU A 74 -8.44 6.93 14.64
CA LEU A 74 -8.89 5.76 15.41
C LEU A 74 -8.12 5.62 16.74
N ALA A 75 -6.83 5.97 16.77
CA ALA A 75 -6.03 5.93 18.00
C ALA A 75 -6.43 7.03 19.02
N HIS A 76 -6.84 8.21 18.54
CA HIS A 76 -7.27 9.30 19.41
C HIS A 76 -8.75 9.22 19.81
N THR A 77 -9.57 8.54 19.01
CA THR A 77 -11.01 8.43 19.25
C THR A 77 -11.44 6.96 19.14
N LEU A 78 -11.26 6.22 20.24
CA LEU A 78 -11.63 4.80 20.40
C LEU A 78 -13.10 4.48 20.09
N SER A 79 -13.96 5.49 19.94
CA SER A 79 -15.38 5.37 19.57
C SER A 79 -15.71 5.73 18.12
N THR A 80 -14.72 6.10 17.28
CA THR A 80 -14.98 6.45 15.88
C THR A 80 -14.81 5.27 14.93
N SER A 81 -15.74 5.12 13.99
CA SER A 81 -15.69 4.13 12.91
C SER A 81 -14.93 4.65 11.68
N VAL A 82 -14.57 3.74 10.77
CA VAL A 82 -14.13 4.11 9.42
C VAL A 82 -15.33 4.67 8.66
N THR A 83 -15.17 5.83 8.01
CA THR A 83 -16.28 6.52 7.37
C THR A 83 -16.31 6.30 5.86
N ASN A 84 -17.44 6.61 5.23
CA ASN A 84 -17.57 6.51 3.76
C ASN A 84 -16.61 7.46 3.04
N GLU A 85 -16.26 8.61 3.64
CA GLU A 85 -15.28 9.53 3.07
C GLU A 85 -13.86 8.92 3.02
N ASP A 86 -13.53 7.99 3.93
CA ASP A 86 -12.25 7.27 3.89
C ASP A 86 -12.19 6.23 2.78
N ARG A 87 -13.33 5.56 2.54
CA ARG A 87 -13.53 4.68 1.39
C ARG A 87 -13.35 5.47 0.10
N ASP A 88 -14.11 6.55 -0.06
CA ASP A 88 -14.16 7.31 -1.31
C ASP A 88 -12.79 7.88 -1.66
N ALA A 89 -12.06 8.39 -0.66
CA ALA A 89 -10.69 8.87 -0.84
C ALA A 89 -9.73 7.77 -1.33
N SER A 90 -9.93 6.51 -0.92
CA SER A 90 -9.10 5.39 -1.38
C SER A 90 -9.46 4.97 -2.81
N LEU A 91 -10.74 5.05 -3.17
CA LEU A 91 -11.23 4.73 -4.51
C LEU A 91 -10.89 5.79 -5.57
N LEU A 92 -10.42 6.97 -5.16
CA LEU A 92 -9.85 7.97 -6.08
C LEU A 92 -8.51 7.53 -6.70
N ILE A 93 -7.89 6.46 -6.18
CA ILE A 93 -6.69 5.88 -6.78
C ILE A 93 -7.15 4.96 -7.92
N GLU A 94 -7.14 5.49 -9.13
CA GLU A 94 -7.68 4.85 -10.34
C GLU A 94 -7.14 3.44 -10.59
N LEU A 95 -5.82 3.24 -10.48
CA LEU A 95 -5.20 1.93 -10.67
C LEU A 95 -5.67 0.90 -9.62
N PHE A 96 -5.80 1.33 -8.36
CA PHE A 96 -6.29 0.49 -7.28
C PHE A 96 -7.76 0.10 -7.51
N ARG A 97 -8.61 1.05 -7.90
CA ARG A 97 -10.02 0.80 -8.22
C ARG A 97 -10.16 -0.23 -9.35
N ALA A 98 -9.45 -0.02 -10.46
CA ALA A 98 -9.50 -0.92 -11.61
C ALA A 98 -9.05 -2.35 -11.26
N LEU A 99 -7.96 -2.50 -10.50
CA LEU A 99 -7.46 -3.81 -10.07
C LEU A 99 -8.41 -4.50 -9.09
N ARG A 100 -9.01 -3.73 -8.16
CA ARG A 100 -10.00 -4.25 -7.22
C ARG A 100 -11.22 -4.83 -7.95
N ASP A 101 -11.75 -4.11 -8.93
CA ASP A 101 -12.93 -4.54 -9.68
C ASP A 101 -12.62 -5.76 -10.54
N ALA A 102 -11.43 -5.81 -11.15
CA ALA A 102 -10.97 -6.96 -11.92
C ALA A 102 -10.82 -8.23 -11.04
N LEU A 103 -10.24 -8.10 -9.84
CA LEU A 103 -10.04 -9.22 -8.90
C LEU A 103 -11.34 -9.73 -8.29
N ALA A 104 -12.37 -8.89 -8.20
CA ALA A 104 -13.66 -9.30 -7.67
C ALA A 104 -14.50 -10.11 -8.67
N SER A 105 -14.25 -9.94 -9.97
CA SER A 105 -15.00 -10.61 -11.04
C SER A 105 -14.94 -12.14 -10.91
N PRO A 106 -16.08 -12.85 -11.05
CA PRO A 106 -17.40 -12.37 -11.49
C PRO A 106 -18.30 -11.80 -10.37
N ALA A 107 -17.82 -11.74 -9.13
CA ALA A 107 -18.55 -11.15 -8.00
C ALA A 107 -18.36 -9.63 -7.93
N VAL A 108 -19.16 -8.96 -7.09
CA VAL A 108 -19.03 -7.52 -6.82
C VAL A 108 -18.08 -7.31 -5.64
N ALA A 109 -17.13 -6.39 -5.78
CA ALA A 109 -16.22 -6.04 -4.70
C ALA A 109 -17.00 -5.44 -3.51
N SER A 110 -16.60 -5.79 -2.28
CA SER A 110 -17.23 -5.23 -1.08
C SER A 110 -17.14 -3.70 -1.06
N VAL A 111 -18.22 -3.05 -0.64
CA VAL A 111 -18.34 -1.60 -0.53
C VAL A 111 -18.12 -1.09 0.90
N GLU A 112 -17.89 -2.00 1.85
CA GLU A 112 -17.63 -1.65 3.24
C GLU A 112 -16.28 -0.91 3.36
N PRO A 113 -16.23 0.25 4.03
CA PRO A 113 -15.01 1.06 4.10
C PRO A 113 -13.78 0.32 4.63
N VAL A 114 -13.96 -0.56 5.61
CA VAL A 114 -12.86 -1.36 6.18
C VAL A 114 -12.31 -2.36 5.15
N ASP A 115 -13.18 -2.98 4.36
CA ASP A 115 -12.79 -3.98 3.36
C ASP A 115 -12.01 -3.32 2.21
N VAL A 116 -12.42 -2.10 1.83
CA VAL A 116 -11.74 -1.29 0.81
C VAL A 116 -10.34 -0.91 1.29
N LEU A 117 -10.19 -0.49 2.54
CA LEU A 117 -8.88 -0.14 3.12
C LEU A 117 -7.95 -1.35 3.27
N GLU A 118 -8.47 -2.51 3.69
CA GLU A 118 -7.67 -3.74 3.76
C GLU A 118 -7.18 -4.16 2.37
N SER A 119 -8.03 -4.03 1.35
CA SER A 119 -7.64 -4.36 -0.02
C SER A 119 -6.63 -3.36 -0.59
N PHE A 120 -6.76 -2.07 -0.23
CA PHE A 120 -5.74 -1.07 -0.55
C PHE A 120 -4.40 -1.44 0.09
N ALA A 121 -4.41 -1.84 1.37
CA ALA A 121 -3.22 -2.27 2.07
C ALA A 121 -2.53 -3.47 1.40
N GLN A 122 -3.31 -4.47 0.97
CA GLN A 122 -2.80 -5.61 0.21
C GLN A 122 -2.18 -5.18 -1.12
N HIS A 123 -2.89 -4.37 -1.89
CA HIS A 123 -2.39 -3.85 -3.17
C HIS A 123 -1.08 -3.06 -3.00
N ALA A 124 -1.03 -2.16 -2.01
CA ALA A 124 0.16 -1.39 -1.71
C ALA A 124 1.34 -2.29 -1.31
N GLY A 125 1.12 -3.29 -0.45
CA GLY A 125 2.15 -4.26 -0.08
C GLY A 125 2.69 -5.05 -1.27
N MET A 126 1.81 -5.54 -2.14
CA MET A 126 2.20 -6.25 -3.36
C MET A 126 3.00 -5.37 -4.31
N ALA A 127 2.56 -4.13 -4.54
CA ALA A 127 3.25 -3.18 -5.41
C ALA A 127 4.63 -2.79 -4.86
N LEU A 128 4.74 -2.52 -3.55
CA LEU A 128 6.00 -2.24 -2.88
C LEU A 128 6.95 -3.45 -2.95
N ASN A 129 6.45 -4.65 -2.70
CA ASN A 129 7.25 -5.87 -2.80
C ASN A 129 7.75 -6.11 -4.23
N ALA A 130 6.89 -5.96 -5.24
CA ALA A 130 7.28 -6.10 -6.64
C ALA A 130 8.32 -5.04 -7.05
N ALA A 131 8.18 -3.81 -6.57
CA ALA A 131 9.16 -2.75 -6.81
C ALA A 131 10.48 -2.95 -6.06
N SER A 132 10.47 -3.76 -4.99
CA SER A 132 11.67 -4.09 -4.19
C SER A 132 12.54 -5.15 -4.84
N ASP A 133 12.00 -5.96 -5.77
CA ASP A 133 12.76 -7.01 -6.45
C ASP A 133 13.87 -6.38 -7.34
N PRO A 134 15.16 -6.61 -7.02
CA PRO A 134 16.28 -6.11 -7.82
C PRO A 134 16.28 -6.63 -9.26
N TRP A 135 15.58 -7.73 -9.51
CA TRP A 135 15.54 -8.42 -10.80
C TRP A 135 14.24 -8.22 -11.58
N ALA A 136 13.31 -7.39 -11.09
CA ALA A 136 12.06 -7.10 -11.79
C ALA A 136 12.29 -6.65 -13.25
N GLY A 137 13.32 -5.84 -13.51
CA GLY A 137 13.70 -5.42 -14.86
C GLY A 137 14.27 -6.53 -15.75
N PHE A 138 14.89 -7.55 -15.16
CA PHE A 138 15.39 -8.73 -15.89
C PHE A 138 14.25 -9.62 -16.35
N TRP A 139 13.24 -9.85 -15.51
CA TRP A 139 12.04 -10.59 -15.89
C TRP A 139 11.24 -9.90 -16.99
N VAL A 140 11.09 -8.57 -16.91
CA VAL A 140 10.45 -7.79 -17.99
C VAL A 140 11.25 -7.91 -19.28
N LYS A 141 12.58 -7.78 -19.26
CA LYS A 141 13.42 -7.97 -20.45
C LYS A 141 13.39 -9.40 -21.00
N ALA A 142 13.31 -10.42 -20.14
CA ALA A 142 13.23 -11.82 -20.54
C ALA A 142 11.85 -12.18 -21.13
N LEU A 143 10.76 -11.63 -20.57
CA LEU A 143 9.40 -11.80 -21.07
C LEU A 143 9.12 -11.02 -22.35
N VAL A 144 9.77 -9.85 -22.51
CA VAL A 144 9.78 -9.05 -23.76
C VAL A 144 10.86 -9.56 -24.73
N GLY A 145 11.28 -10.84 -24.58
CA GLY A 145 12.40 -11.45 -25.30
C GLY A 145 12.54 -11.02 -26.77
N GLN A 146 13.75 -10.55 -27.09
CA GLN A 146 14.47 -10.72 -28.35
C GLN A 146 13.63 -11.03 -29.59
N SER A 147 13.28 -9.99 -30.35
CA SER A 147 13.07 -10.06 -31.80
C SER A 147 14.21 -9.32 -32.52
N THR A 148 15.45 -9.56 -32.11
CA THR A 148 16.63 -9.23 -32.92
C THR A 148 17.26 -10.54 -33.31
N ASP A 149 16.65 -11.19 -34.30
CA ASP A 149 17.36 -12.16 -35.13
C ASP A 149 18.29 -11.33 -36.03
N GLU A 150 19.58 -11.45 -35.76
CA GLU A 150 20.62 -11.16 -36.73
C GLU A 150 20.55 -12.22 -37.83
N SER A 151 20.30 -11.80 -39.07
CA SER A 151 20.82 -12.41 -40.32
C SER A 151 20.56 -11.48 -41.50
#